data_AF-A0A5J6LJ70-F1
#
_entry.id   AF-A0A5J6LJ70-F1
#
_cell.length_a   1.000
_cell.length_b   1.000
_cell.length_c   1.000
_cell.angle_alpha   90.00
_cell.angle_beta   90.00
_cell.angle_gamma   90.00
#
_symmetry.space_group_name_H-M   'P 1'
#
loop_
_entity.id
_entity.type
_entity.pdbx_description
1 polymer ?
#
loop_
_entity_poly.entity_id
_entity_poly.type
_entity_poly.pdbx_seq_one_letter_code
_entity_poly.pdbx_strand_id
1 'polypeptide(L)'
;MAYVIADTGTEKQKLYAFDSTSSDGNVTWELVRIENTKYDHDGAILLNAHMLSELKAKNVAVFESKKSAKSAYHKLGISTCRYVELVFEISHEYKLRKYLGYSSWTKLNKTKES
;
A
#
# COMPACT_ATOMS: atom_id res chain seq x y z
N MET A 1 3.03 2.37 9.56
CA MET A 1 2.35 1.80 8.37
C MET A 1 2.15 2.93 7.39
N ALA A 2 2.15 2.69 6.08
CA ALA A 2 1.98 3.74 5.09
C ALA A 2 0.72 3.49 4.27
N TYR A 3 0.04 4.55 3.81
CA TYR A 3 -1.20 4.47 3.06
C TYR A 3 -1.16 5.37 1.85
N VAL A 4 -1.85 4.96 0.79
CA VAL A 4 -2.14 5.78 -0.39
C VAL A 4 -3.64 5.87 -0.59
N ILE A 5 -4.06 6.92 -1.28
CA ILE A 5 -5.44 7.06 -1.75
C ILE A 5 -5.45 6.50 -3.17
N ALA A 6 -6.36 5.56 -3.42
CA ALA A 6 -6.56 4.94 -4.72
C ALA A 6 -7.98 5.23 -5.23
N ASP A 7 -8.15 5.14 -6.53
CA ASP A 7 -9.47 5.07 -7.16
C ASP A 7 -10.21 3.79 -6.73
N THR A 8 -11.52 3.74 -6.98
CA THR A 8 -12.42 2.63 -6.61
C THR A 8 -12.17 1.33 -7.36
N GLY A 9 -11.43 1.39 -8.49
CA GLY A 9 -11.06 0.22 -9.29
C GLY A 9 -10.30 -0.86 -8.51
N THR A 10 -10.42 -2.12 -8.96
CA THR A 10 -9.77 -3.30 -8.36
C THR A 10 -8.57 -3.79 -9.18
N GLU A 11 -8.63 -3.71 -10.51
CA GLU A 11 -7.50 -4.04 -11.39
C GLU A 11 -6.84 -2.75 -11.89
N LYS A 12 -5.50 -2.66 -11.78
CA LYS A 12 -4.70 -1.52 -12.26
C LYS A 12 -5.08 -0.19 -11.56
N GLN A 13 -5.18 -0.22 -10.24
CA GLN A 13 -5.55 0.94 -9.43
C GLN A 13 -4.72 2.18 -9.77
N LYS A 14 -5.44 3.27 -10.06
CA LYS A 14 -4.85 4.60 -10.14
C LYS A 14 -4.72 5.16 -8.73
N LEU A 15 -3.58 5.78 -8.44
CA LEU A 15 -3.28 6.39 -7.15
C LEU A 15 -3.35 7.90 -7.30
N TYR A 16 -3.76 8.58 -6.24
CA TYR A 16 -3.73 10.03 -6.19
C TYR A 16 -2.31 10.53 -5.96
N ALA A 17 -1.85 11.39 -6.85
CA ALA A 17 -0.58 12.08 -6.80
C ALA A 17 -0.79 13.58 -6.67
N PHE A 18 0.20 14.25 -6.09
CA PHE A 18 0.28 15.69 -6.10
C PHE A 18 0.73 16.14 -7.48
N ASP A 19 -0.05 16.98 -8.13
CA ASP A 19 0.35 17.57 -9.39
C ASP A 19 1.43 18.63 -9.10
N SER A 20 2.64 18.31 -9.54
CA SER A 20 3.85 19.14 -9.36
C SER A 20 3.95 20.28 -10.37
N THR A 21 3.05 20.34 -11.35
CA THR A 21 3.08 21.31 -12.45
C THR A 21 2.19 22.52 -12.21
N SER A 22 1.33 22.48 -11.20
CA SER A 22 0.46 23.60 -10.84
C SER A 22 1.25 24.75 -10.20
N SER A 23 1.27 25.89 -10.91
CA SER A 23 1.98 27.11 -10.53
C SER A 23 1.31 27.90 -9.40
N ASP A 24 0.05 27.59 -9.08
CA ASP A 24 -0.84 28.53 -8.39
C ASP A 24 -0.87 28.37 -6.86
N GLY A 25 0.11 27.67 -6.27
CA GLY A 25 0.19 27.45 -4.81
C GLY A 25 -0.96 26.61 -4.22
N ASN A 26 -1.91 26.21 -5.06
CA ASN A 26 -2.98 25.29 -4.74
C ASN A 26 -2.52 23.86 -4.98
N VAL A 27 -2.72 22.99 -3.99
CA VAL A 27 -2.43 21.56 -4.10
C VAL A 27 -3.46 20.93 -5.04
N THR A 28 -3.09 20.76 -6.30
CA THR A 28 -3.85 20.01 -7.30
C THR A 28 -3.50 18.53 -7.23
N TRP A 29 -4.46 17.69 -7.61
CA TRP A 29 -4.35 16.24 -7.50
C TRP A 29 -4.65 15.59 -8.83
N GLU A 30 -3.85 14.59 -9.18
CA GLU A 30 -4.04 13.81 -10.38
C GLU A 30 -4.08 12.30 -10.07
N LEU A 31 -4.73 11.53 -10.95
CA LEU A 31 -4.78 10.08 -10.85
C LEU A 31 -3.70 9.48 -11.75
N VAL A 32 -2.65 8.94 -11.13
CA VAL A 32 -1.55 8.28 -11.82
C VAL A 32 -1.69 6.76 -11.76
N ARG A 33 -1.40 6.09 -12.87
CA ARG A 33 -1.36 4.62 -12.90
C ARG A 33 0.02 4.14 -12.49
N ILE A 34 0.09 3.15 -11.61
CA ILE A 34 1.32 2.42 -11.29
C ILE A 34 1.35 1.15 -12.13
N GLU A 35 2.47 0.89 -12.80
CA GLU A 35 2.56 -0.22 -13.77
C GLU A 35 2.91 -1.55 -13.10
N ASN A 36 3.81 -1.52 -12.12
CA ASN A 36 4.37 -2.70 -11.49
C ASN A 36 3.83 -2.91 -10.06
N THR A 37 2.51 -3.03 -9.93
CA THR A 37 1.85 -3.22 -8.62
C THR A 37 1.69 -4.70 -8.28
N LYS A 38 2.24 -5.13 -7.14
CA LYS A 38 1.91 -6.41 -6.51
C LYS A 38 0.99 -6.18 -5.32
N TYR A 39 0.06 -7.11 -5.11
CA TYR A 39 -0.89 -7.04 -4.01
C TYR A 39 -0.77 -8.26 -3.10
N ASP A 40 -0.96 -8.05 -1.81
CA ASP A 40 -1.21 -9.11 -0.83
C ASP A 40 -2.67 -9.60 -0.93
N HIS A 41 -2.98 -10.75 -0.32
CA HIS A 41 -4.32 -11.31 -0.19
C HIS A 41 -5.31 -10.34 0.48
N ASP A 42 -4.82 -9.49 1.37
CA ASP A 42 -5.62 -8.44 2.04
C ASP A 42 -5.83 -7.19 1.15
N GLY A 43 -5.29 -7.18 -0.07
CA GLY A 43 -5.37 -6.06 -1.01
C GLY A 43 -4.40 -4.91 -0.69
N ALA A 44 -3.42 -5.11 0.20
CA ALA A 44 -2.33 -4.18 0.43
C ALA A 44 -1.34 -4.22 -0.75
N ILE A 45 -0.71 -3.09 -1.05
CA ILE A 45 0.35 -3.00 -2.06
C ILE A 45 1.68 -3.45 -1.44
N LEU A 46 2.34 -4.42 -2.07
CA LEU A 46 3.65 -4.91 -1.70
C LEU A 46 4.75 -4.04 -2.31
N LEU A 47 5.40 -3.23 -1.50
CA LEU A 47 6.47 -2.34 -1.89
C LEU A 47 7.80 -3.07 -2.07
N ASN A 48 8.38 -2.91 -3.26
CA ASN A 48 9.78 -3.18 -3.55
C ASN A 48 10.51 -1.88 -3.94
N ALA A 49 11.83 -1.97 -4.14
CA ALA A 49 12.66 -0.80 -4.49
C ALA A 49 12.19 -0.10 -5.78
N HIS A 50 11.75 -0.86 -6.79
CA HIS A 50 11.24 -0.31 -8.04
C HIS A 50 9.96 0.48 -7.83
N MET A 51 9.01 -0.06 -7.06
CA MET A 51 7.75 0.62 -6.74
C MET A 51 7.98 1.90 -5.94
N LEU A 52 8.91 1.92 -5.00
CA LEU A 52 9.25 3.13 -4.25
C LEU A 52 9.77 4.23 -5.16
N SER A 53 10.64 3.88 -6.11
CA SER A 53 11.13 4.83 -7.12
C SER A 53 10.00 5.32 -8.02
N GLU A 54 9.08 4.46 -8.44
CA GLU A 54 7.94 4.83 -9.29
C GLU A 54 6.96 5.75 -8.56
N LEU A 55 6.60 5.44 -7.31
CA LEU A 55 5.73 6.27 -6.47
C LEU A 55 6.34 7.67 -6.26
N LYS A 56 7.65 7.73 -6.02
CA LYS A 56 8.38 8.99 -5.86
C LYS A 56 8.42 9.80 -7.16
N ALA A 57 8.71 9.15 -8.29
CA ALA A 57 8.78 9.79 -9.60
C ALA A 57 7.43 10.37 -10.04
N LYS A 58 6.34 9.66 -9.72
CA LYS A 58 4.96 10.08 -10.01
C LYS A 58 4.34 10.95 -8.90
N ASN A 59 5.13 11.38 -7.92
CA ASN A 59 4.71 12.24 -6.83
C ASN A 59 3.44 11.76 -6.08
N VAL A 60 3.33 10.43 -5.89
CA VAL A 60 2.18 9.81 -5.22
C VAL A 60 2.14 10.23 -3.75
N ALA A 61 0.96 10.63 -3.29
CA ALA A 61 0.77 11.02 -1.89
C ALA A 61 0.80 9.80 -0.97
N VAL A 62 1.78 9.76 -0.08
CA VAL A 62 1.95 8.72 0.94
C VAL A 62 1.66 9.29 2.32
N PHE A 63 0.81 8.60 3.07
CA PHE A 63 0.33 9.01 4.39
C PHE A 63 0.79 8.02 5.45
N GLU A 64 1.20 8.53 6.61
CA GLU A 64 1.61 7.72 7.77
C GLU A 64 0.47 6.93 8.43
N SER A 65 -0.78 7.28 8.10
CA SER A 65 -1.96 6.64 8.70
C SER A 65 -3.19 6.76 7.81
N LYS A 66 -4.12 5.80 7.94
CA LYS A 66 -5.42 5.89 7.26
C LYS A 66 -6.22 7.15 7.66
N LYS A 67 -6.03 7.63 8.90
CA LYS A 67 -6.70 8.85 9.41
C LYS A 67 -6.18 10.10 8.71
N SER A 68 -4.87 10.23 8.51
CA SER A 68 -4.29 11.35 7.76
C SER A 68 -4.69 11.32 6.29
N ALA A 69 -4.70 10.14 5.66
CA ALA A 69 -5.21 9.96 4.30
C ALA A 69 -6.69 10.39 4.17
N LYS A 70 -7.55 10.00 5.12
CA LYS A 70 -8.96 10.46 5.18
C LYS A 70 -9.08 11.97 5.31
N SER A 71 -8.29 12.59 6.19
CA SER A 71 -8.32 14.04 6.39
C SER A 71 -7.89 14.80 5.14
N ALA A 72 -6.87 14.32 4.43
CA ALA A 72 -6.47 14.86 3.14
C ALA A 72 -7.58 14.66 2.10
N TYR A 73 -8.13 13.45 2.00
CA TYR A 73 -9.24 13.12 1.09
C TYR A 73 -10.45 14.04 1.25
N HIS A 74 -10.89 14.32 2.48
CA HIS A 74 -12.02 15.22 2.71
C HIS A 74 -11.82 16.63 2.15
N LYS A 75 -10.56 17.08 2.02
CA LYS A 75 -10.22 18.38 1.41
C LYS A 75 -10.23 18.33 -0.13
N LEU A 76 -10.21 17.14 -0.72
CA LEU A 76 -10.16 16.95 -2.18
C LEU A 76 -11.52 17.12 -2.87
N GLY A 77 -12.62 17.00 -2.13
CA GLY A 77 -13.97 17.13 -2.69
C GLY A 77 -14.38 16.01 -3.66
N ILE A 78 -13.70 14.86 -3.64
CA ILE A 78 -14.00 13.71 -4.51
C ILE A 78 -15.09 12.84 -3.89
N SER A 79 -15.87 12.15 -4.72
CA SER A 79 -17.04 11.38 -4.28
C SER A 79 -16.68 10.04 -3.66
N THR A 80 -15.70 9.32 -4.22
CA THR A 80 -15.33 7.98 -3.76
C THR A 80 -13.82 7.72 -3.88
N CYS A 81 -13.26 6.98 -2.91
CA CYS A 81 -11.88 6.50 -2.96
C CYS A 81 -11.70 5.23 -2.14
N ARG A 82 -10.53 4.60 -2.30
CA ARG A 82 -10.04 3.52 -1.45
C ARG A 82 -8.77 3.97 -0.73
N TYR A 83 -8.58 3.45 0.47
CA TYR A 83 -7.36 3.63 1.25
C TYR A 83 -6.60 2.33 1.22
N VAL A 84 -5.48 2.31 0.51
CA VAL A 84 -4.69 1.10 0.30
C VAL A 84 -3.44 1.18 1.16
N GLU A 85 -3.18 0.13 1.92
CA GLU A 85 -1.98 0.03 2.74
C GLU A 85 -0.77 -0.31 1.87
N LEU A 86 0.36 0.31 2.19
CA LEU A 86 1.66 0.00 1.62
C LEU A 86 2.48 -0.84 2.62
N VAL A 87 2.92 -2.02 2.20
CA VAL A 87 3.68 -2.96 3.02
C VAL A 87 4.96 -3.34 2.30
N PHE A 88 6.12 -3.23 2.95
CA PHE A 88 7.38 -3.71 2.36
C PHE A 88 7.34 -5.23 2.11
N GLU A 89 7.70 -5.66 0.90
CA GLU A 89 7.71 -7.08 0.48
C GLU A 89 8.54 -7.94 1.45
N ILE A 90 9.72 -7.45 1.86
CA ILE A 90 10.61 -8.12 2.85
C ILE A 90 9.89 -8.32 4.21
N SER A 91 9.15 -7.31 4.66
CA SER A 91 8.42 -7.37 5.94
C SER A 91 7.22 -8.33 5.85
N HIS A 92 6.57 -8.38 4.69
CA HIS A 92 5.47 -9.32 4.42
C HIS A 92 5.98 -10.77 4.38
N GLU A 93 7.07 -11.04 3.65
CA GLU A 93 7.71 -12.36 3.62
C GLU A 93 8.17 -12.82 5.02
N TYR A 94 8.78 -11.92 5.80
CA TYR A 94 9.23 -12.25 7.14
C TYR A 94 8.05 -12.59 8.08
N LYS A 95 6.92 -11.87 7.96
CA LYS A 95 5.69 -12.19 8.70
C LYS A 95 5.12 -13.54 8.29
N LEU A 96 5.02 -13.83 6.99
CA LEU A 96 4.54 -15.12 6.48
C LEU A 96 5.42 -16.28 6.97
N ARG A 97 6.75 -16.15 6.88
CA ARG A 97 7.69 -17.17 7.36
C ARG A 97 7.59 -17.40 8.88
N LYS A 98 7.37 -16.34 9.68
CA LYS A 98 7.09 -16.49 11.11
C LYS A 98 5.78 -17.21 11.37
N TYR A 99 4.72 -16.88 10.63
CA TYR A 99 3.42 -17.56 10.76
C TYR A 99 3.51 -19.05 10.43
N LEU A 100 4.28 -19.41 9.39
CA LEU A 100 4.59 -20.80 9.04
C LEU A 100 5.52 -21.48 10.06
N GLY A 101 6.45 -20.74 10.67
CA GLY A 101 7.37 -21.23 11.71
C GLY A 101 6.69 -21.66 13.00
N TYR A 102 5.54 -21.07 13.35
CA TYR A 102 4.73 -21.49 14.50
C TYR A 102 3.78 -22.67 14.19
N SER A 103 3.66 -23.09 12.92
CA SER A 103 2.69 -24.11 12.51
C SER A 103 3.25 -25.53 12.34
N SER A 104 4.58 -25.74 12.35
CA SER A 104 5.13 -27.06 11.95
C SER A 104 6.23 -27.65 12.83
N TRP A 105 6.86 -26.92 13.75
CA TRP A 105 7.94 -27.51 14.56
C TRP A 105 7.47 -28.08 15.90
N THR A 106 6.39 -27.55 16.49
CA THR A 106 5.83 -28.04 17.76
C THR A 106 4.83 -29.19 17.62
N LYS A 107 4.36 -29.52 16.40
CA LYS A 107 3.46 -30.65 16.16
C LYS A 107 4.17 -31.96 15.78
N LEU A 108 5.41 -31.91 15.31
CA LEU A 108 6.16 -33.11 14.88
C LEU A 108 6.87 -33.84 16.02
N ASN A 109 7.05 -33.22 17.19
CA ASN A 109 7.72 -33.83 18.35
C ASN A 109 6.78 -34.36 19.45
N LYS A 110 5.45 -34.43 19.21
CA LYS A 110 4.50 -35.03 20.18
C LYS A 110 4.13 -36.49 19.89
N THR A 111 4.71 -37.12 18.88
CA THR A 111 4.41 -38.52 18.48
C THR A 111 5.55 -39.50 18.75
N LYS A 112 6.41 -39.23 19.74
CA LYS A 112 7.45 -40.16 20.18
C LYS A 112 7.62 -40.24 21.70
N GLU A 113 6.53 -40.28 22.45
CA GLU A 113 6.54 -40.86 23.81
C GLU A 113 5.26 -41.67 23.96
N SER A 114 5.36 -42.96 23.64
CA SER A 114 4.46 -44.04 24.05
C SER A 114 5.24 -44.97 24.97
#